data_AF-A0A3A0A2P7-F1
#
_entry.id   AF-A0A3A0A2P7-F1
#
_cell.length_a   1.000
_cell.length_b   1.000
_cell.length_c   1.000
_cell.angle_alpha   90.00
_cell.angle_beta   90.00
_cell.angle_gamma   90.00
#
_symmetry.space_group_name_H-M   'P 1'
#
loop_
_entity.id
_entity.type
_entity.pdbx_description
1 polymer ?
#
loop_
_entity_poly.entity_id
_entity_poly.type
_entity_poly.pdbx_seq_one_letter_code
_entity_poly.pdbx_strand_id
1 'polypeptide(L)' 'MFKIVERRGLFFLISLLATLPAIIFMVWSLTTRGTPLPLSIDYTGGTLWEMRFERDMPLADVRQLFVEAGYRTPTAFHVQ' A
#
# COMPACT_ATOMS: atom_id res chain seq x y z
N MET A 1 5.85 31.29 30.19
CA MET A 1 5.81 31.19 28.72
C MET A 1 6.63 29.99 28.29
N PHE A 2 6.10 29.10 27.45
CA PHE A 2 6.82 27.89 27.02
C PHE A 2 8.04 28.25 26.15
N LYS A 3 9.23 27.78 26.54
CA LYS A 3 10.51 28.03 25.84
C LYS A 3 10.74 27.01 24.72
N ILE A 4 9.78 26.90 23.80
CA ILE A 4 9.81 25.92 22.70
C ILE A 4 10.97 26.24 21.74
N VAL A 5 11.17 27.52 21.45
CA VAL A 5 12.21 28.00 20.51
C VAL A 5 13.63 27.68 21.00
N GLU A 6 13.86 27.71 22.32
CA GLU A 6 15.16 27.39 22.93
C GLU A 6 15.54 25.91 22.76
N ARG A 7 14.55 25.02 22.62
CA ARG A 7 14.74 23.58 22.43
C ARG A 7 14.53 23.11 20.99
N ARG A 8 14.55 24.01 20.01
CA ARG A 8 14.31 23.67 18.59
C ARG A 8 15.12 22.49 18.08
N GLY A 9 16.39 22.36 18.52
CA GLY A 9 17.27 21.25 18.13
C GLY A 9 16.73 19.89 18.56
N LEU A 10 16.15 19.80 19.76
CA LEU A 10 15.52 18.58 20.26
C LEU A 10 14.30 18.20 19.42
N PHE A 11 13.45 19.17 19.06
CA PHE A 11 12.29 18.92 18.20
C PHE A 11 12.71 18.49 16.79
N PHE A 12 13.74 19.10 16.20
CA PHE A 12 14.28 18.66 14.92
C PHE A 12 14.88 17.25 14.99
N LEU A 13 15.58 16.90 16.07
CA LEU A 13 16.10 15.55 16.26
C LEU A 13 14.96 14.53 16.33
N ILE A 14 13.90 14.82 17.09
CA ILE A 14 12.72 13.95 17.18
C ILE A 14 12.08 13.79 15.80
N SER A 15 11.86 14.88 15.07
CA SER A 15 11.31 14.84 13.71
C SER A 15 12.19 14.03 12.76
N LEU A 16 13.51 14.18 12.85
CA LEU A 16 14.46 13.41 12.04
C LEU A 16 14.38 11.92 12.35
N LEU A 17 14.36 11.55 13.63
CA LEU A 17 14.24 10.15 14.06
C LEU A 17 12.90 9.53 13.66
N ALA A 18 11.82 10.31 13.60
CA ALA A 18 10.53 9.84 13.09
C ALA A 18 10.52 9.68 11.56
N THR A 19 11.24 10.56 10.84
CA THR A 19 11.21 10.61 9.37
C THR A 19 12.18 9.60 8.73
N LEU A 20 13.37 9.40 9.32
CA LEU A 20 14.40 8.54 8.76
C LEU A 20 13.95 7.09 8.54
N PRO A 21 13.24 6.41 9.48
CA PRO A 21 12.75 5.05 9.25
C PRO A 21 11.86 4.94 8.01
N ALA A 22 10.99 5.93 7.78
CA ALA A 22 10.11 5.96 6.61
C ALA A 22 10.92 6.12 5.31
N ILE A 23 11.92 7.01 5.29
CA ILE A 23 12.80 7.19 4.13
C ILE A 23 13.63 5.92 3.86
N ILE A 24 14.20 5.31 4.90
CA ILE A 24 14.96 4.06 4.78
C ILE A 24 14.09 2.95 4.20
N PHE A 25 12.85 2.82 4.67
CA PHE A 25 11.89 1.86 4.11
C PHE A 25 11.61 2.14 2.64
N MET A 26 11.39 3.41 2.25
CA MET A 26 11.13 3.77 0.86
C MET A 26 12.30 3.44 -0.06
N VAL A 27 13.54 3.71 0.37
CA VAL A 27 14.75 3.36 -0.39
C VAL A 27 14.88 1.84 -0.51
N TRP A 28 14.66 1.10 0.58
CA TRP A 28 14.69 -0.37 0.55
C TRP A 28 13.61 -0.97 -0.35
N SER A 29 12.39 -0.43 -0.34
CA SER A 29 11.32 -0.85 -1.23
C SER A 29 11.67 -0.55 -2.69
N LEU A 30 12.27 0.61 -2.97
CA LEU A 30 12.68 0.98 -4.33
C LEU A 30 13.73 -0.01 -4.88
N THR A 31 14.71 -0.44 -4.08
CA THR A 31 15.75 -1.36 -4.53
C THR A 31 15.31 -2.82 -4.61
N THR A 32 14.31 -3.23 -3.83
CA THR A 32 13.84 -4.63 -3.78
C THR A 32 12.59 -4.89 -4.62
N ARG A 33 11.71 -3.89 -4.78
CA ARG A 33 10.40 -4.01 -5.44
C ARG A 33 10.24 -3.09 -6.65
N GLY A 34 11.19 -2.17 -6.89
CA GLY A 34 11.14 -1.22 -7.99
C GLY A 34 10.26 0.01 -7.75
N THR A 35 9.54 0.08 -6.62
CA THR A 35 8.71 1.23 -6.23
C THR A 35 8.99 1.63 -4.77
N PRO A 36 8.94 2.92 -4.43
CA PRO A 36 9.23 3.37 -3.06
C PRO A 36 8.14 2.95 -2.06
N LEU A 37 6.93 2.70 -2.53
CA LEU A 37 5.77 2.28 -1.77
C LEU A 37 4.95 1.27 -2.60
N PRO A 38 4.10 0.43 -1.98
CA PRO A 38 3.12 -0.36 -2.70
C PRO A 38 2.07 0.57 -3.33
N LEU A 39 2.18 0.79 -4.63
CA LEU A 39 1.31 1.70 -5.37
C LEU A 39 -0.04 1.04 -5.66
N SER A 40 -1.13 1.81 -5.57
CA SER A 40 -2.47 1.38 -5.96
C SER A 40 -2.65 1.33 -7.48
N ILE A 41 -3.83 0.87 -7.92
CA ILE A 41 -4.22 0.83 -9.34
C ILE A 41 -4.26 2.21 -9.99
N ASP A 42 -4.44 3.29 -9.22
CA ASP A 42 -4.44 4.66 -9.74
C ASP A 42 -3.08 5.07 -10.32
N TYR A 43 -2.00 4.43 -9.84
CA TYR A 43 -0.62 4.70 -10.24
C TYR A 43 0.01 3.58 -11.07
N THR A 44 -0.52 2.36 -10.98
CA THR A 44 0.03 1.17 -11.68
C THR A 44 -0.85 0.72 -12.85
N GLY A 45 -2.03 1.31 -13.01
CA GLY A 45 -3.06 0.84 -13.93
C GLY A 45 -3.75 -0.42 -13.41
N GLY A 46 -4.61 -1.00 -14.25
CA GLY A 46 -5.36 -2.20 -13.93
C GLY A 46 -6.86 -1.96 -13.89
N THR A 47 -7.57 -2.84 -13.20
CA THR A 47 -9.04 -2.83 -13.16
C THR A 47 -9.52 -3.32 -11.80
N LEU A 48 -10.41 -2.54 -11.19
CA LEU A 48 -11.12 -2.91 -9.96
C LEU A 48 -12.58 -3.16 -10.32
N TRP A 49 -13.10 -4.32 -9.93
CA TRP A 49 -14.52 -4.64 -10.02
C TRP A 49 -15.07 -4.94 -8.64
N GLU A 50 -16.15 -4.26 -8.29
CA GLU A 50 -16.99 -4.61 -7.16
C GLU A 50 -18.20 -5.37 -7.70
N MET A 51 -18.37 -6.60 -7.22
CA MET A 51 -19.36 -7.54 -7.73
C MET A 51 -20.19 -8.09 -6.58
N ARG A 52 -21.50 -8.22 -6.80
CA ARG A 52 -22.41 -8.91 -5.89
C ARG A 52 -22.95 -10.16 -6.59
N PHE A 53 -22.78 -11.31 -5.95
CA PHE A 53 -23.29 -12.58 -6.43
C PHE A 53 -24.63 -12.92 -5.74
N GLU A 54 -25.51 -13.65 -6.43
CA GLU A 54 -26.79 -14.09 -5.87
C GLU A 54 -26.63 -15.14 -4.77
N ARG A 55 -25.50 -15.85 -4.79
CA ARG A 55 -25.10 -16.87 -3.80
C ARG A 55 -23.71 -16.56 -3.30
N ASP A 56 -23.37 -17.06 -2.11
CA ASP A 56 -22.01 -17.00 -1.60
C ASP A 56 -21.08 -17.76 -2.54
N MET A 57 -20.15 -17.01 -3.15
CA MET A 57 -19.12 -17.55 -4.04
C MET A 57 -17.78 -17.52 -3.29
N PRO A 58 -17.07 -18.66 -3.18
CA PRO A 58 -15.72 -18.67 -2.63
C PRO A 58 -14.80 -17.72 -3.41
N LEU A 59 -14.04 -16.88 -2.71
CA LEU A 59 -13.08 -15.95 -3.34
C LEU A 59 -12.02 -16.69 -4.18
N ALA A 60 -11.71 -17.94 -3.83
CA ALA A 60 -10.79 -18.78 -4.59
C ALA A 60 -11.32 -19.07 -6.01
N ASP A 61 -12.61 -19.39 -6.12
CA ASP A 61 -13.28 -19.69 -7.39
C ASP A 61 -13.33 -18.44 -8.27
N VAL A 62 -13.67 -17.28 -7.66
CA VAL A 62 -13.64 -15.99 -8.35
C VAL A 62 -12.23 -15.72 -8.87
N ARG A 63 -11.20 -15.84 -8.04
CA ARG A 63 -9.80 -15.63 -8.47
C ARG A 63 -9.39 -16.58 -9.59
N GLN A 64 -9.78 -17.85 -9.51
CA GLN A 64 -9.45 -18.85 -10.53
C GLN A 64 -10.07 -18.52 -11.88
N LEU A 65 -11.33 -18.07 -11.91
CA LEU A 65 -12.00 -17.60 -13.13
C LEU A 65 -11.18 -16.52 -13.85
N PHE A 66 -10.61 -15.56 -13.12
CA PHE A 66 -9.77 -14.51 -13.70
C PHE A 66 -8.44 -15.05 -14.23
N VAL A 67 -7.83 -16.00 -13.53
CA VAL A 67 -6.60 -16.65 -14.02
C VAL A 67 -6.86 -17.38 -15.33
N GLU A 68 -7.96 -18.14 -15.40
CA GLU A 68 -8.39 -18.86 -16.61
C GLU A 68 -8.73 -17.90 -17.77
N ALA A 69 -9.26 -16.71 -17.46
CA ALA A 69 -9.49 -15.65 -18.42
C ALA A 69 -8.22 -14.88 -18.86
N GLY A 70 -7.03 -15.23 -18.34
CA GLY A 70 -5.75 -14.68 -18.74
C GLY A 70 -5.21 -13.53 -17.87
N TYR A 71 -5.85 -13.22 -16.74
CA TYR A 71 -5.34 -12.23 -15.79
C TYR A 71 -4.24 -12.85 -14.91
N ARG A 72 -3.07 -12.22 -14.88
CA ARG A 72 -1.85 -12.80 -14.27
C ARG A 72 -1.81 -12.74 -12.75
N THR A 73 -2.36 -11.68 -12.16
CA THR A 73 -2.27 -11.41 -10.71
C THR A 73 -3.60 -10.94 -10.11
N PRO A 74 -4.73 -11.66 -10.31
CA PRO A 74 -6.00 -11.26 -9.73
C PRO A 74 -5.99 -11.41 -8.20
N THR A 75 -6.56 -10.42 -7.53
CA THR A 75 -6.80 -10.45 -6.08
C THR A 75 -8.29 -10.32 -5.84
N ALA A 76 -8.85 -11.15 -4.97
CA ALA A 76 -10.27 -11.15 -4.61
C ALA A 76 -10.41 -11.06 -3.09
N PHE A 77 -11.30 -10.19 -2.62
CA PHE A 77 -11.61 -9.97 -1.21
C PHE A 77 -13.07 -9.53 -1.06
N HIS A 78 -13.64 -9.72 0.12
CA HIS A 78 -14.97 -9.21 0.43
C HIS A 78 -14.89 -7.70 0.69
N VAL A 79 -15.81 -6.95 0.07
CA VAL A 79 -16.01 -5.53 0.35
C VAL A 79 -16.92 -5.42 1.59
N GLN A 80 -16.52 -4.60 2.57
CA GLN A 80 -17.27 -4.33 3.81
C GLN A 80 -18.24 -3.17 3.64
#